data_AF-A0A5E7YWE1-F1
#
_entry.id   AF-A0A5E7YWE1-F1
#
_cell.length_a   1.000
_cell.length_b   1.000
_cell.length_c   1.000
_cell.angle_alpha   90.00
_cell.angle_beta   90.00
_cell.angle_gamma   90.00
#
_symmetry.space_group_name_H-M   'P 1'
#
loop_
_entity.id
_entity.type
_entity.pdbx_description
1 polymer ?
#
loop_
_entity_poly.entity_id
_entity_poly.type
_entity_poly.pdbx_seq_one_letter_code
_entity_poly.pdbx_strand_id
1 'polypeptide(L)'
;MARRRFLPKQVWFHPLITFICRSALAAGFVVMVSCSSGPQFPPGDPDDGGLFLPGGFEALVVVDSLKGKTRHMAVNDNGDIYVKLRFPQEEGGNMGLRDNDGDGKADELQVFGNYKNDGSYGAAMRIYNGYLYYGSQLAVYRQKLVPGKLVPDTEIETILTDDHEHGSHEHIAKVVSFDDKGNMYVPFGTPSNACMPVKRTPNMPGMDPCPQLEDHGGVWKFDANKQNQTQKDGTKFATGLRSIVAMDWNTEDNNLYVVMHGRDDLLRLWAQKYSPWESAMLPAEEFLRVTEGTNAGWPYCYYDQIKGQKILAPEYGGDGDSIGRCADFVDPLMGFPGHWAPNDLFFYTGDQFPEHYKNGAFIAFHGSTNRAPYPQAGYFIGFVPFRNGQPSGDWEVFADGFAGVDPVVNVSDAIYRPMGIAMGPDGSLYFSDTEKGKIWRVMYKGDKGSFGTEQLAKMEERKNASNIRTPDKIEDNLEKGVKVAGEKTYLTYCGSCHQNNGKGASGRFPPLAGAPWVVGDKGLLISIVLNGMEGSITVNGEEYNNVMPQHSFLSDDEVAGVLTYIRQSFGNEASAVSTEDVEKIRRTL
;
A
#
# COMPACT_ATOMS: atom_id res chain seq x y z
N MET A 1 66.39 -13.77 28.49
CA MET A 1 67.49 -13.34 29.38
C MET A 1 67.82 -11.87 29.10
N ALA A 2 67.88 -11.06 30.15
CA ALA A 2 68.48 -9.73 30.27
C ALA A 2 67.94 -8.55 29.42
N ARG A 3 67.56 -7.46 30.12
CA ARG A 3 68.27 -6.18 30.07
C ARG A 3 67.87 -5.24 31.23
N ARG A 4 68.88 -4.83 32.01
CA ARG A 4 68.92 -3.66 32.90
C ARG A 4 69.63 -2.51 32.16
N ARG A 5 69.33 -1.25 32.52
CA ARG A 5 70.27 -0.13 32.85
C ARG A 5 69.53 1.22 32.75
N PHE A 6 69.40 2.00 33.83
CA PHE A 6 70.35 2.96 34.46
C PHE A 6 70.38 4.36 33.79
N LEU A 7 69.97 5.37 34.56
CA LEU A 7 70.23 6.82 34.38
C LEU A 7 71.73 7.15 34.62
N PRO A 8 72.26 8.31 34.16
CA PRO A 8 72.40 9.48 35.06
C PRO A 8 72.48 10.91 34.41
N LYS A 9 71.99 11.92 35.16
CA LYS A 9 72.57 13.24 35.56
C LYS A 9 73.45 14.13 34.61
N GLN A 10 73.22 15.47 34.62
CA GLN A 10 74.29 16.43 35.01
C GLN A 10 74.73 17.69 34.18
N VAL A 11 74.11 18.88 34.35
CA VAL A 11 74.66 20.30 34.42
C VAL A 11 75.33 21.17 33.29
N TRP A 12 74.98 22.49 33.30
CA TRP A 12 75.79 23.76 33.53
C TRP A 12 75.78 24.92 32.47
N PHE A 13 75.51 26.14 33.01
CA PHE A 13 75.97 27.54 32.72
C PHE A 13 75.43 28.48 31.57
N HIS A 14 75.22 29.76 32.00
CA HIS A 14 74.77 31.06 31.39
C HIS A 14 75.75 31.72 30.37
N PRO A 15 75.62 32.98 29.82
CA PRO A 15 74.65 34.12 29.97
C PRO A 15 74.29 34.96 28.68
N LEU A 16 73.49 36.04 28.88
CA LEU A 16 73.48 37.38 28.20
C LEU A 16 73.13 37.52 26.70
N ILE A 17 72.14 38.38 26.37
CA ILE A 17 72.27 39.60 25.52
C ILE A 17 70.93 40.35 25.40
N THR A 18 71.08 41.67 25.32
CA THR A 18 70.19 42.83 25.44
C THR A 18 69.32 43.13 24.20
N PHE A 19 68.20 43.82 24.44
CA PHE A 19 67.32 44.63 23.57
C PHE A 19 67.71 44.89 22.11
N ILE A 20 66.77 44.65 21.17
CA ILE A 20 66.44 45.58 20.05
C ILE A 20 64.92 45.56 19.77
N CYS A 21 64.36 46.76 19.74
CA CYS A 21 62.97 47.10 19.41
C CYS A 21 62.67 46.88 17.91
N ARG A 22 61.63 46.12 17.57
CA ARG A 22 60.88 46.28 16.30
C ARG A 22 59.40 45.97 16.50
N SER A 23 58.61 47.00 16.23
CA SER A 23 57.16 47.06 16.08
C SER A 23 56.57 45.90 15.28
N ALA A 24 55.60 45.19 15.86
CA ALA A 24 54.64 44.35 15.15
C ALA A 24 53.23 44.79 15.55
N LEU A 25 52.42 45.19 14.56
CA LEU A 25 50.99 45.41 14.71
C LEU A 25 50.35 44.12 15.24
N ALA A 26 49.75 44.17 16.43
CA ALA A 26 48.84 43.14 16.89
C ALA A 26 47.46 43.40 16.23
N ALA A 27 47.22 42.75 15.10
CA ALA A 27 45.87 42.60 14.58
C ALA A 27 45.12 41.64 15.50
N GLY A 28 44.22 42.18 16.33
CA GLY A 28 43.30 41.37 17.12
C GLY A 28 42.35 40.64 16.18
N PHE A 29 42.57 39.34 16.00
CA PHE A 29 41.62 38.44 15.36
C PHE A 29 40.43 38.26 16.32
N VAL A 30 39.38 39.06 16.12
CA VAL A 30 38.07 38.78 16.68
C VAL A 30 37.55 37.54 15.97
N VAL A 31 37.63 36.39 16.64
CA VAL A 31 36.92 35.19 16.21
C VAL A 31 35.44 35.47 16.42
N MET A 32 34.76 35.98 15.39
CA MET A 32 33.31 35.95 15.33
C MET A 32 32.91 34.49 15.22
N VAL A 33 32.56 33.88 16.35
CA VAL A 33 31.75 32.66 16.36
C VAL A 33 30.39 33.08 15.81
N SER A 34 30.24 32.99 14.49
CA SER A 34 28.92 33.01 13.87
C SER A 34 28.24 31.73 14.34
N CYS A 35 27.36 31.84 15.35
CA CYS A 35 26.34 30.83 15.56
C CYS A 35 25.50 30.84 14.27
N SER A 36 25.82 29.94 13.33
CA SER A 36 24.89 29.60 12.27
C SER A 36 23.68 29.01 12.95
N SER A 37 22.64 29.83 13.19
CA SER A 37 21.30 29.31 13.34
C SER A 37 21.08 28.39 12.14
N GLY A 38 20.82 27.11 12.39
CA GLY A 38 20.47 26.17 11.33
C GLY A 38 19.30 26.69 10.49
N PRO A 39 18.99 26.06 9.35
CA PRO A 39 17.83 26.46 8.55
C PRO A 39 16.60 26.60 9.45
N GLN A 40 16.01 27.80 9.46
CA GLN A 40 14.83 28.08 10.24
C GLN A 40 13.64 27.48 9.50
N PHE A 41 13.19 26.30 9.94
CA PHE A 41 12.03 25.64 9.37
C PHE A 41 10.73 26.44 9.64
N PRO A 42 9.78 26.47 8.70
CA PRO A 42 8.47 27.07 8.93
C PRO A 42 7.76 26.39 10.12
N PRO A 43 6.88 27.10 10.84
CA PRO A 43 6.08 26.51 11.92
C PRO A 43 5.22 25.35 11.40
N GLY A 44 5.04 24.30 12.21
CA GLY A 44 4.01 23.31 11.94
C GLY A 44 2.61 23.92 12.01
N ASP A 45 1.66 23.31 11.31
CA ASP A 45 0.25 23.67 11.42
C ASP A 45 -0.33 23.16 12.75
N PRO A 46 -1.42 23.77 13.25
CA PRO A 46 -2.14 23.23 14.40
C PRO A 46 -2.47 21.75 14.25
N ASP A 47 -2.29 21.00 15.33
CA ASP A 47 -2.52 19.55 15.40
C ASP A 47 -1.81 18.76 14.28
N ASP A 48 -0.65 19.25 13.83
CA ASP A 48 0.18 18.63 12.77
C ASP A 48 -0.61 18.36 11.48
N GLY A 49 -1.60 19.21 11.19
CA GLY A 49 -2.49 19.03 10.05
C GLY A 49 -3.34 17.77 10.11
N GLY A 50 -3.58 17.23 11.32
CA GLY A 50 -4.34 16.02 11.61
C GLY A 50 -3.49 14.76 11.80
N LEU A 51 -2.16 14.85 11.76
CA LEU A 51 -1.28 13.71 11.94
C LEU A 51 -0.88 13.50 13.40
N PHE A 52 -0.67 12.25 13.79
CA PHE A 52 0.07 11.88 15.00
C PHE A 52 1.50 11.54 14.61
N LEU A 53 2.47 12.15 15.30
CA LEU A 53 3.90 12.02 15.03
C LEU A 53 4.71 11.74 16.31
N PRO A 54 5.96 11.24 16.20
CA PRO A 54 6.86 11.10 17.33
C PRO A 54 7.20 12.47 17.92
N GLY A 55 7.55 12.50 19.20
CA GLY A 55 7.93 13.73 19.89
C GLY A 55 9.10 14.45 19.20
N GLY A 56 8.99 15.78 19.09
CA GLY A 56 9.98 16.62 18.41
C GLY A 56 9.78 16.75 16.90
N PHE A 57 8.85 16.00 16.30
CA PHE A 57 8.38 16.26 14.94
C PHE A 57 7.22 17.25 14.95
N GLU A 58 7.13 18.02 13.86
CA GLU A 58 6.00 18.87 13.50
C GLU A 58 5.65 18.64 12.03
N ALA A 59 4.37 18.76 11.68
CA ALA A 59 3.93 18.79 10.28
C ALA A 59 3.24 20.09 9.91
N LEU A 60 3.44 20.52 8.66
CA LEU A 60 2.62 21.52 8.00
C LEU A 60 1.90 20.91 6.80
N VAL A 61 0.75 21.46 6.44
CA VAL A 61 0.01 21.13 5.23
C VAL A 61 0.52 22.02 4.12
N VAL A 62 1.18 21.41 3.13
CA VAL A 62 1.68 22.09 1.91
C VAL A 62 0.49 22.50 1.04
N VAL A 63 -0.48 21.59 0.90
CA VAL A 63 -1.75 21.82 0.21
C VAL A 63 -2.81 20.88 0.80
N ASP A 64 -4.02 21.38 1.03
CA ASP A 64 -5.07 20.60 1.70
C ASP A 64 -5.83 19.66 0.76
N SER A 65 -5.90 20.01 -0.54
CA SER A 65 -6.52 19.15 -1.55
C SER A 65 -6.00 19.47 -2.95
N LEU A 66 -5.87 18.45 -3.79
CA LEU A 66 -5.49 18.61 -5.18
C LEU A 66 -6.53 18.01 -6.13
N LYS A 67 -6.90 18.77 -7.15
CA LYS A 67 -7.74 18.28 -8.23
C LYS A 67 -7.01 17.12 -8.94
N GLY A 68 -7.72 16.01 -9.13
CA GLY A 68 -7.14 14.78 -9.68
C GLY A 68 -6.59 13.82 -8.62
N LYS A 69 -6.46 14.27 -7.36
CA LYS A 69 -5.94 13.53 -6.19
C LYS A 69 -4.51 13.01 -6.38
N THR A 70 -3.77 12.71 -5.30
CA THR A 70 -2.36 12.31 -5.44
C THR A 70 -2.15 10.80 -5.55
N ARG A 71 -1.03 10.45 -6.16
CA ARG A 71 -0.35 9.16 -6.10
C ARG A 71 1.08 9.39 -5.58
N HIS A 72 2.09 8.84 -6.24
CA HIS A 72 3.51 9.05 -5.93
C HIS A 72 3.92 10.52 -6.12
N MET A 73 5.01 10.91 -5.46
CA MET A 73 5.59 12.24 -5.55
C MET A 73 7.11 12.21 -5.58
N ALA A 74 7.71 13.31 -6.02
CA ALA A 74 9.13 13.59 -5.92
C ALA A 74 9.32 15.07 -5.59
N VAL A 75 10.40 15.41 -4.88
CA VAL A 75 10.78 16.80 -4.60
C VAL A 75 12.13 17.05 -5.23
N ASN A 76 12.27 18.17 -5.92
CA ASN A 76 13.49 18.56 -6.61
C ASN A 76 14.44 19.34 -5.69
N ASP A 77 15.68 19.53 -6.12
CA ASP A 77 16.72 20.22 -5.33
C ASP A 77 16.38 21.68 -5.01
N ASN A 78 15.51 22.30 -5.81
CA ASN A 78 15.01 23.66 -5.59
C ASN A 78 13.75 23.72 -4.71
N GLY A 79 13.25 22.58 -4.21
CA GLY A 79 12.04 22.49 -3.39
C GLY A 79 10.74 22.32 -4.17
N ASP A 80 10.75 22.36 -5.51
CA ASP A 80 9.54 22.10 -6.29
C ASP A 80 9.06 20.66 -6.07
N ILE A 81 7.74 20.51 -5.87
CA ILE A 81 7.12 19.22 -5.61
C ILE A 81 6.38 18.78 -6.88
N TYR A 82 6.67 17.57 -7.33
CA TYR A 82 5.99 16.93 -8.44
C TYR A 82 5.13 15.80 -7.94
N VAL A 83 3.89 15.77 -8.42
CA VAL A 83 2.86 14.84 -7.98
C VAL A 83 2.31 14.10 -9.18
N LYS A 84 2.24 12.77 -9.07
CA LYS A 84 1.44 11.98 -9.98
C LYS A 84 -0.03 12.09 -9.60
N LEU A 85 -0.90 12.45 -10.54
CA LEU A 85 -2.34 12.48 -10.27
C LEU A 85 -2.94 11.08 -10.40
N ARG A 86 -3.88 10.75 -9.51
CA ARG A 86 -4.67 9.51 -9.62
C ARG A 86 -5.60 9.59 -10.83
N PHE A 87 -6.25 10.73 -11.02
CA PHE A 87 -7.15 10.99 -12.13
C PHE A 87 -6.57 12.13 -12.98
N PRO A 88 -6.06 11.82 -14.19
CA PRO A 88 -5.56 12.83 -15.10
C PRO A 88 -6.58 13.93 -15.36
N GLN A 89 -6.08 15.15 -15.54
CA GLN A 89 -6.84 16.33 -15.97
C GLN A 89 -6.66 16.53 -17.48
N GLU A 90 -7.38 17.50 -18.05
CA GLU A 90 -7.30 17.83 -19.48
C GLU A 90 -5.88 18.23 -19.89
N GLU A 91 -5.17 18.96 -19.03
CA GLU A 91 -3.82 19.46 -19.26
C GLU A 91 -2.73 18.44 -18.93
N GLY A 92 -3.09 17.30 -18.32
CA GLY A 92 -2.17 16.18 -18.09
C GLY A 92 -2.38 15.40 -16.80
N GLY A 93 -1.54 14.37 -16.64
CA GLY A 93 -1.60 13.40 -15.54
C GLY A 93 -0.73 13.74 -14.33
N ASN A 94 -0.07 14.91 -14.31
CA ASN A 94 0.87 15.30 -13.28
C ASN A 94 0.60 16.73 -12.80
N MET A 95 1.11 17.09 -11.63
CA MET A 95 1.02 18.45 -11.08
C MET A 95 2.35 18.87 -10.45
N GLY A 96 2.80 20.09 -10.76
CA GLY A 96 3.90 20.76 -10.08
C GLY A 96 3.37 21.74 -9.05
N LEU A 97 4.04 21.81 -7.90
CA LEU A 97 3.74 22.73 -6.80
C LEU A 97 5.01 23.50 -6.42
N ARG A 98 4.86 24.80 -6.19
CA ARG A 98 5.96 25.68 -5.75
C ARG A 98 5.53 26.56 -4.59
N ASP A 99 6.43 26.65 -3.62
CA ASP A 99 6.43 27.62 -2.53
C ASP A 99 7.33 28.79 -2.96
N ASN A 100 6.76 29.99 -3.10
CA ASN A 100 7.47 31.18 -3.58
C ASN A 100 7.97 32.08 -2.44
N ASP A 101 7.43 31.95 -1.23
CA ASP A 101 7.75 32.81 -0.09
C ASP A 101 8.50 32.10 1.05
N GLY A 102 8.64 30.78 0.96
CA GLY A 102 9.37 29.94 1.89
C GLY A 102 8.59 29.57 3.15
N ASP A 103 7.27 29.77 3.19
CA ASP A 103 6.43 29.42 4.33
C ASP A 103 6.11 27.91 4.43
N GLY A 104 6.54 27.13 3.42
CA GLY A 104 6.35 25.70 3.31
C GLY A 104 5.05 25.29 2.60
N LYS A 105 4.21 26.24 2.18
CA LYS A 105 2.93 26.01 1.51
C LYS A 105 3.03 26.30 0.01
N ALA A 106 2.21 25.61 -0.78
CA ALA A 106 2.24 25.79 -2.22
C ALA A 106 1.46 27.05 -2.63
N ASP A 107 2.12 27.99 -3.29
CA ASP A 107 1.55 29.21 -3.88
C ASP A 107 1.13 29.02 -5.34
N GLU A 108 1.89 28.18 -6.06
CA GLU A 108 1.68 27.91 -7.47
C GLU A 108 1.40 26.43 -7.67
N LEU A 109 0.32 26.13 -8.41
CA LEU A 109 -0.08 24.79 -8.81
C LEU A 109 -0.20 24.76 -10.33
N GLN A 110 0.49 23.84 -10.98
CA GLN A 110 0.45 23.73 -12.44
C GLN A 110 0.32 22.27 -12.88
N VAL A 111 -0.77 21.96 -13.59
CA VAL A 111 -0.97 20.64 -14.23
C VAL A 111 -0.08 20.55 -15.48
N PHE A 112 0.52 19.38 -15.71
CA PHE A 112 1.35 19.12 -16.88
C PHE A 112 1.38 17.63 -17.24
N GLY A 113 2.12 17.31 -18.31
CA GLY A 113 2.29 15.93 -18.78
C GLY A 113 1.04 15.45 -19.48
N ASN A 114 0.64 16.13 -20.55
CA ASN A 114 -0.44 15.69 -21.44
C ASN A 114 0.03 14.56 -22.36
N TYR A 115 0.33 13.42 -21.75
CA TYR A 115 0.62 12.17 -22.46
C TYR A 115 -0.67 11.43 -22.79
N LYS A 116 -0.59 10.45 -23.71
CA LYS A 116 -1.74 9.62 -24.06
C LYS A 116 -2.32 8.95 -22.81
N ASN A 117 -3.55 9.28 -22.44
CA ASN A 117 -4.22 8.56 -21.37
C ASN A 117 -4.50 7.12 -21.81
N ASP A 118 -3.72 6.19 -21.29
CA ASP A 118 -3.74 4.77 -21.60
C ASP A 118 -4.36 3.93 -20.47
N GLY A 119 -5.07 4.60 -19.55
CA GLY A 119 -5.64 3.99 -18.36
C GLY A 119 -6.63 4.88 -17.60
N SER A 120 -6.99 4.40 -16.42
CA SER A 120 -7.88 5.01 -15.43
C SER A 120 -7.12 5.68 -14.28
N TYR A 121 -5.83 5.36 -14.12
CA TYR A 121 -4.94 5.96 -13.12
C TYR A 121 -3.47 5.91 -13.53
N GLY A 122 -2.60 6.56 -12.76
CA GLY A 122 -1.15 6.45 -12.92
C GLY A 122 -0.40 6.21 -11.61
N ALA A 123 0.89 5.96 -11.73
CA ALA A 123 1.80 5.70 -10.61
C ALA A 123 3.20 6.27 -10.94
N ALA A 124 4.12 6.16 -9.99
CA ALA A 124 5.48 6.70 -10.06
C ALA A 124 5.57 8.22 -10.24
N MET A 125 6.50 8.77 -9.47
CA MET A 125 7.07 10.09 -9.69
C MET A 125 8.47 10.03 -9.11
N ARG A 126 9.50 10.10 -9.95
CA ARG A 126 10.90 9.98 -9.55
C ARG A 126 11.75 10.95 -10.36
N ILE A 127 12.73 11.58 -9.71
CA ILE A 127 13.74 12.38 -10.38
C ILE A 127 14.98 11.52 -10.54
N TYR A 128 15.48 11.41 -11.76
CA TYR A 128 16.69 10.65 -12.06
C TYR A 128 17.48 11.34 -13.17
N ASN A 129 18.76 11.64 -12.91
CA ASN A 129 19.68 12.29 -13.86
C ASN A 129 19.12 13.56 -14.54
N GLY A 130 18.40 14.40 -13.78
CA GLY A 130 17.82 15.66 -14.28
C GLY A 130 16.54 15.49 -15.10
N TYR A 131 15.94 14.29 -15.12
CA TYR A 131 14.65 14.02 -15.72
C TYR A 131 13.64 13.64 -14.65
N LEU A 132 12.40 14.03 -14.87
CA LEU A 132 11.25 13.59 -14.09
C LEU A 132 10.59 12.41 -14.81
N TYR A 133 10.62 11.25 -14.18
CA TYR A 133 10.00 10.02 -14.66
C TYR A 133 8.65 9.80 -13.96
N TYR A 134 7.65 9.39 -14.74
CA TYR A 134 6.31 9.09 -14.24
C TYR A 134 5.64 8.01 -15.08
N GLY A 135 4.86 7.16 -14.42
CA GLY A 135 4.19 6.02 -15.04
C GLY A 135 2.70 6.27 -15.26
N SER A 136 2.14 5.58 -16.24
CA SER A 136 0.71 5.38 -16.43
C SER A 136 0.36 3.91 -16.13
N GLN A 137 -0.74 3.39 -16.67
CA GLN A 137 -1.00 1.95 -16.62
C GLN A 137 -0.18 1.18 -17.66
N LEU A 138 0.10 1.78 -18.82
CA LEU A 138 0.75 1.08 -19.94
C LEU A 138 2.07 1.69 -20.37
N ALA A 139 2.57 2.74 -19.71
CA ALA A 139 3.81 3.37 -20.11
C ALA A 139 4.60 3.97 -18.94
N VAL A 140 5.89 4.15 -19.17
CA VAL A 140 6.75 5.04 -18.40
C VAL A 140 7.18 6.16 -19.32
N TYR A 141 6.98 7.40 -18.87
CA TYR A 141 7.38 8.61 -19.55
C TYR A 141 8.48 9.33 -18.77
N ARG A 142 9.19 10.22 -19.44
CA ARG A 142 9.99 11.24 -18.77
C ARG A 142 9.96 12.58 -19.48
N GLN A 143 10.27 13.64 -18.74
CA GLN A 143 10.56 14.96 -19.27
C GLN A 143 11.78 15.56 -18.58
N LYS A 144 12.52 16.40 -19.28
CA LYS A 144 13.74 17.02 -18.73
C LYS A 144 13.35 18.17 -17.81
N LEU A 145 13.89 18.18 -16.60
CA LEU A 145 13.75 19.32 -15.70
C LEU A 145 14.60 20.49 -16.20
N VAL A 146 14.00 21.67 -16.30
CA VAL A 146 14.67 22.89 -16.78
C VAL A 146 14.80 23.85 -15.60
N PRO A 147 16.02 24.26 -15.21
CA PRO A 147 16.22 25.17 -14.09
C PRO A 147 15.37 26.43 -14.18
N GLY A 148 14.71 26.79 -13.07
CA GLY A 148 13.84 27.96 -12.95
C GLY A 148 12.39 27.76 -13.43
N LYS A 149 12.10 26.75 -14.25
CA LYS A 149 10.73 26.41 -14.63
C LYS A 149 10.13 25.45 -13.60
N LEU A 150 8.87 25.68 -13.22
CA LEU A 150 8.14 24.78 -12.31
C LEU A 150 7.90 23.44 -13.00
N VAL A 151 7.12 23.44 -14.08
CA VAL A 151 6.86 22.22 -14.85
C VAL A 151 7.75 22.14 -16.10
N PRO A 152 8.16 20.93 -16.52
CA PRO A 152 8.89 20.76 -17.76
C PRO A 152 7.98 20.97 -18.98
N ASP A 153 8.44 21.79 -19.91
CA ASP A 153 7.80 22.03 -21.22
C ASP A 153 8.55 21.37 -22.39
N THR A 154 9.51 20.49 -22.07
CA THR A 154 10.18 19.67 -23.07
C THR A 154 9.25 18.59 -23.62
N GLU A 155 9.65 17.99 -24.75
CA GLU A 155 9.00 16.79 -25.29
C GLU A 155 8.83 15.72 -24.19
N ILE A 156 7.66 15.07 -24.21
CA ILE A 156 7.39 13.90 -23.38
C ILE A 156 8.00 12.69 -24.08
N GLU A 157 9.07 12.17 -23.50
CA GLU A 157 9.74 10.98 -24.02
C GLU A 157 9.05 9.73 -23.48
N THR A 158 8.67 8.81 -24.36
CA THR A 158 8.19 7.48 -23.95
C THR A 158 9.40 6.57 -23.74
N ILE A 159 9.55 6.05 -22.52
CA ILE A 159 10.70 5.22 -22.13
C ILE A 159 10.37 3.75 -22.26
N LEU A 160 9.20 3.36 -21.78
CA LEU A 160 8.71 1.98 -21.81
C LEU A 160 7.24 1.98 -22.20
N THR A 161 6.84 1.03 -23.05
CA THR A 161 5.45 0.70 -23.33
C THR A 161 5.20 -0.76 -22.94
N ASP A 162 4.13 -1.00 -22.19
CA ASP A 162 3.53 -2.31 -22.00
C ASP A 162 2.61 -2.59 -23.20
N ASP A 163 3.13 -3.35 -24.17
CA ASP A 163 2.51 -3.60 -25.47
C ASP A 163 1.74 -4.92 -25.54
N HIS A 164 1.46 -5.57 -24.40
CA HIS A 164 0.70 -6.80 -24.37
C HIS A 164 -0.72 -6.61 -24.92
N GLU A 165 -1.16 -7.54 -25.79
CA GLU A 165 -2.45 -7.46 -26.48
C GLU A 165 -3.65 -7.39 -25.52
N HIS A 166 -3.53 -7.97 -24.33
CA HIS A 166 -4.58 -7.93 -23.31
C HIS A 166 -4.77 -6.53 -22.69
N GLY A 167 -3.82 -5.61 -22.86
CA GLY A 167 -3.86 -4.26 -22.33
C GLY A 167 -4.00 -4.20 -20.79
N SER A 168 -4.75 -3.20 -20.32
CA SER A 168 -4.95 -2.93 -18.89
C SER A 168 -5.59 -4.11 -18.14
N HIS A 169 -5.04 -4.44 -16.96
CA HIS A 169 -5.51 -5.52 -16.09
C HIS A 169 -5.33 -5.15 -14.60
N GLU A 170 -5.64 -6.08 -13.68
CA GLU A 170 -5.78 -5.82 -12.23
C GLU A 170 -4.57 -5.11 -11.59
N HIS A 171 -3.35 -5.61 -11.79
CA HIS A 171 -2.15 -5.11 -11.11
C HIS A 171 -1.15 -4.44 -12.07
N ILE A 172 -1.58 -3.45 -12.83
CA ILE A 172 -0.79 -2.92 -13.95
C ILE A 172 0.00 -1.63 -13.64
N ALA A 173 -0.03 -1.12 -12.41
CA ALA A 173 0.67 0.12 -12.05
C ALA A 173 2.15 0.09 -12.46
N LYS A 174 2.61 1.09 -13.23
CA LYS A 174 4.02 1.24 -13.61
C LYS A 174 4.76 2.14 -12.64
N VAL A 175 5.18 1.57 -11.52
CA VAL A 175 6.18 2.21 -10.66
C VAL A 175 7.59 2.01 -11.21
N VAL A 176 8.55 2.87 -10.83
CA VAL A 176 9.92 2.81 -11.34
C VAL A 176 10.92 3.06 -10.22
N SER A 177 12.06 2.40 -10.30
CA SER A 177 13.24 2.67 -9.46
C SER A 177 14.51 2.57 -10.31
N PHE A 178 15.60 3.16 -9.84
CA PHE A 178 16.85 3.27 -10.59
C PHE A 178 18.04 2.87 -9.73
N ASP A 179 19.03 2.20 -10.32
CA ASP A 179 20.33 2.03 -9.68
C ASP A 179 21.31 3.14 -10.08
N ASP A 180 22.52 3.09 -9.53
CA ASP A 180 23.62 4.02 -9.81
C ASP A 180 24.32 3.77 -11.15
N LYS A 181 23.92 2.73 -11.89
CA LYS A 181 24.56 2.27 -13.14
C LYS A 181 23.74 2.60 -14.38
N GLY A 182 22.62 3.30 -14.25
CA GLY A 182 21.75 3.63 -15.38
C GLY A 182 20.68 2.59 -15.67
N ASN A 183 20.46 1.61 -14.79
CA ASN A 183 19.37 0.66 -14.95
C ASN A 183 18.06 1.22 -14.35
N MET A 184 16.96 0.94 -15.03
CA MET A 184 15.59 1.21 -14.56
C MET A 184 14.89 -0.13 -14.29
N TYR A 185 14.25 -0.22 -13.13
CA TYR A 185 13.49 -1.39 -12.71
C TYR A 185 12.00 -1.08 -12.76
N VAL A 186 11.22 -1.94 -13.42
CA VAL A 186 9.78 -1.76 -13.58
C VAL A 186 9.07 -3.09 -13.33
N PRO A 187 8.05 -3.14 -12.45
CA PRO A 187 7.25 -4.34 -12.26
C PRO A 187 6.23 -4.51 -13.39
N PHE A 188 5.99 -5.77 -13.75
CA PHE A 188 4.83 -6.19 -14.53
C PHE A 188 3.97 -7.05 -13.60
N GLY A 189 3.01 -6.41 -12.93
CA GLY A 189 2.14 -7.09 -11.99
C GLY A 189 1.13 -8.00 -12.68
N THR A 190 0.45 -8.83 -11.91
CA THR A 190 -0.30 -9.96 -12.46
C THR A 190 -1.70 -9.56 -12.97
N PRO A 191 -2.21 -10.24 -14.01
CA PRO A 191 -3.59 -10.05 -14.48
C PRO A 191 -4.63 -10.74 -13.59
N SER A 192 -4.22 -11.42 -12.51
CA SER A 192 -5.11 -12.19 -11.65
C SER A 192 -4.62 -12.27 -10.19
N ASN A 193 -5.51 -12.67 -9.29
CA ASN A 193 -5.22 -12.83 -7.87
C ASN A 193 -4.21 -13.96 -7.54
N ALA A 194 -4.41 -15.16 -8.10
CA ALA A 194 -3.64 -16.36 -7.78
C ALA A 194 -3.54 -17.34 -8.98
N CYS A 195 -3.44 -16.81 -10.21
CA CYS A 195 -3.25 -17.58 -11.44
C CYS A 195 -4.28 -18.71 -11.68
N MET A 196 -5.55 -18.42 -11.38
CA MET A 196 -6.67 -19.33 -11.65
C MET A 196 -7.16 -19.21 -13.11
N PRO A 197 -7.69 -20.30 -13.70
CA PRO A 197 -8.23 -20.27 -15.07
C PRO A 197 -9.51 -19.41 -15.17
N VAL A 198 -10.37 -19.47 -14.15
CA VAL A 198 -11.48 -18.51 -13.97
C VAL A 198 -11.24 -17.74 -12.69
N LYS A 199 -11.11 -16.42 -12.83
CA LYS A 199 -10.76 -15.54 -11.73
C LYS A 199 -11.75 -15.66 -10.59
N ARG A 200 -11.24 -15.71 -9.35
CA ARG A 200 -12.01 -15.47 -8.13
C ARG A 200 -13.19 -16.46 -7.94
N THR A 201 -13.10 -17.67 -8.49
CA THR A 201 -14.07 -18.77 -8.32
C THR A 201 -13.74 -19.60 -7.06
N PRO A 202 -14.68 -19.79 -6.13
CA PRO A 202 -14.44 -20.61 -4.93
C PRO A 202 -14.00 -22.04 -5.25
N ASN A 203 -13.04 -22.56 -4.47
CA ASN A 203 -12.47 -23.91 -4.55
C ASN A 203 -11.85 -24.30 -5.91
N MET A 204 -11.59 -23.32 -6.79
CA MET A 204 -10.99 -23.59 -8.09
C MET A 204 -9.47 -23.76 -7.96
N PRO A 205 -8.88 -24.82 -8.53
CA PRO A 205 -7.43 -24.97 -8.55
C PRO A 205 -6.76 -23.91 -9.44
N GLY A 206 -5.52 -23.58 -9.11
CA GLY A 206 -4.66 -22.72 -9.92
C GLY A 206 -4.14 -23.45 -11.16
N MET A 207 -3.64 -22.69 -12.13
CA MET A 207 -2.89 -23.26 -13.25
C MET A 207 -1.46 -23.57 -12.79
N ASP A 208 -1.03 -24.84 -12.92
CA ASP A 208 0.32 -25.31 -12.59
C ASP A 208 0.92 -26.10 -13.78
N PRO A 209 1.96 -25.58 -14.47
CA PRO A 209 2.62 -24.30 -14.19
C PRO A 209 1.74 -23.09 -14.50
N CYS A 210 1.94 -22.00 -13.76
CA CYS A 210 1.25 -20.74 -14.00
C CYS A 210 1.82 -20.04 -15.26
N PRO A 211 1.03 -19.88 -16.33
CA PRO A 211 1.51 -19.24 -17.57
C PRO A 211 1.78 -17.74 -17.39
N GLN A 212 1.16 -17.10 -16.39
CA GLN A 212 1.34 -15.66 -16.15
C GLN A 212 2.78 -15.30 -15.75
N LEU A 213 3.56 -16.25 -15.22
CA LEU A 213 4.95 -16.00 -14.81
C LEU A 213 5.92 -15.79 -15.99
N GLU A 214 5.47 -16.05 -17.23
CA GLU A 214 6.25 -15.77 -18.44
C GLU A 214 6.46 -14.25 -18.61
N ASP A 215 5.40 -13.46 -18.48
CA ASP A 215 5.41 -12.04 -18.77
C ASP A 215 4.94 -11.15 -17.60
N HIS A 216 4.46 -11.75 -16.51
CA HIS A 216 3.93 -11.02 -15.35
C HIS A 216 4.41 -11.63 -14.04
N GLY A 217 4.04 -10.99 -12.92
CA GLY A 217 4.42 -11.45 -11.60
C GLY A 217 5.90 -11.28 -11.30
N GLY A 218 6.51 -10.18 -11.75
CA GLY A 218 7.96 -9.97 -11.67
C GLY A 218 8.40 -8.53 -11.87
N VAL A 219 9.72 -8.34 -11.84
CA VAL A 219 10.38 -7.06 -12.13
C VAL A 219 11.35 -7.25 -13.29
N TRP A 220 11.35 -6.30 -14.22
CA TRP A 220 12.25 -6.27 -15.36
C TRP A 220 13.22 -5.09 -15.25
N LYS A 221 14.45 -5.32 -15.70
CA LYS A 221 15.56 -4.37 -15.76
C LYS A 221 15.71 -3.84 -17.18
N PHE A 222 15.76 -2.52 -17.33
CA PHE A 222 15.87 -1.78 -18.58
C PHE A 222 17.01 -0.76 -18.52
N ASP A 223 17.42 -0.23 -19.67
CA ASP A 223 18.29 0.95 -19.71
C ASP A 223 17.44 2.21 -19.49
N ALA A 224 17.73 2.99 -18.45
CA ALA A 224 16.97 4.19 -18.10
C ALA A 224 17.04 5.29 -19.17
N ASN A 225 18.04 5.24 -20.07
CA ASN A 225 18.29 6.24 -21.10
C ASN A 225 17.80 5.84 -22.49
N LYS A 226 17.39 4.57 -22.69
CA LYS A 226 16.85 4.09 -23.95
C LYS A 226 15.35 4.39 -24.03
N GLN A 227 14.93 5.15 -25.03
CA GLN A 227 13.52 5.41 -25.31
C GLN A 227 12.85 4.23 -26.03
N ASN A 228 11.52 4.20 -25.98
CA ASN A 228 10.65 3.30 -26.75
C ASN A 228 10.96 1.80 -26.54
N GLN A 229 11.30 1.42 -25.31
CA GLN A 229 11.46 0.02 -24.94
C GLN A 229 10.09 -0.65 -24.79
N THR A 230 10.06 -1.96 -24.98
CA THR A 230 8.97 -2.87 -24.62
C THR A 230 9.49 -3.88 -23.61
N GLN A 231 8.63 -4.72 -23.01
CA GLN A 231 9.11 -5.75 -22.07
C GLN A 231 10.19 -6.66 -22.70
N LYS A 232 10.11 -6.91 -24.00
CA LYS A 232 11.07 -7.74 -24.77
C LYS A 232 12.48 -7.15 -24.82
N ASP A 233 12.62 -5.83 -24.63
CA ASP A 233 13.91 -5.16 -24.52
C ASP A 233 14.54 -5.30 -23.11
N GLY A 234 13.72 -5.66 -22.12
CA GLY A 234 14.13 -5.78 -20.72
C GLY A 234 14.63 -7.18 -20.38
N THR A 235 15.42 -7.28 -19.31
CA THR A 235 15.81 -8.55 -18.71
C THR A 235 14.93 -8.82 -17.49
N LYS A 236 14.26 -9.99 -17.44
CA LYS A 236 13.53 -10.41 -16.24
C LYS A 236 14.51 -10.51 -15.07
N PHE A 237 14.38 -9.60 -14.12
CA PHE A 237 15.27 -9.47 -12.96
C PHE A 237 14.80 -10.35 -11.81
N ALA A 238 13.49 -10.41 -11.58
CA ALA A 238 12.88 -11.24 -10.53
C ALA A 238 11.47 -11.72 -10.93
N THR A 239 10.98 -12.78 -10.27
CA THR A 239 9.67 -13.39 -10.50
C THR A 239 9.00 -13.81 -9.19
N GLY A 240 7.77 -14.31 -9.27
CA GLY A 240 6.98 -14.70 -8.11
C GLY A 240 6.49 -13.52 -7.26
N LEU A 241 6.30 -12.35 -7.88
CA LEU A 241 5.94 -11.09 -7.24
C LEU A 241 4.57 -10.60 -7.76
N ARG A 242 3.49 -10.78 -6.99
CA ARG A 242 2.09 -10.50 -7.43
C ARG A 242 1.86 -9.07 -7.94
N SER A 243 2.01 -8.10 -7.04
CA SER A 243 1.72 -6.69 -7.30
C SER A 243 2.64 -5.81 -6.47
N ILE A 244 3.36 -4.93 -7.16
CA ILE A 244 4.36 -4.03 -6.57
C ILE A 244 3.92 -2.60 -6.86
N VAL A 245 3.72 -1.84 -5.80
CA VAL A 245 3.47 -0.40 -5.85
C VAL A 245 4.47 0.35 -4.96
N ALA A 246 4.92 -0.28 -3.88
CA ALA A 246 6.02 0.17 -3.05
C ALA A 246 7.35 -0.47 -3.52
N MET A 247 8.22 0.34 -4.12
CA MET A 247 9.52 -0.10 -4.62
C MET A 247 10.52 1.05 -4.55
N ASP A 248 11.73 0.75 -4.09
CA ASP A 248 12.82 1.72 -4.01
C ASP A 248 14.18 1.03 -4.11
N TRP A 249 15.20 1.79 -4.49
CA TRP A 249 16.58 1.33 -4.51
C TRP A 249 17.32 1.82 -3.28
N ASN A 250 17.89 0.90 -2.50
CA ASN A 250 18.72 1.28 -1.36
C ASN A 250 20.16 1.52 -1.84
N THR A 251 20.61 2.78 -1.80
CA THR A 251 21.96 3.16 -2.23
C THR A 251 23.06 2.75 -1.27
N GLU A 252 22.73 2.44 -0.01
CA GLU A 252 23.73 2.04 0.99
C GLU A 252 24.25 0.63 0.74
N ASP A 253 23.39 -0.27 0.23
CA ASP A 253 23.77 -1.66 -0.07
C ASP A 253 23.65 -2.04 -1.55
N ASN A 254 23.14 -1.13 -2.38
CA ASN A 254 22.96 -1.30 -3.82
C ASN A 254 22.05 -2.48 -4.20
N ASN A 255 20.88 -2.56 -3.56
CA ASN A 255 19.84 -3.53 -3.90
C ASN A 255 18.48 -2.86 -4.13
N LEU A 256 17.67 -3.55 -4.94
CA LEU A 256 16.25 -3.23 -5.10
C LEU A 256 15.49 -3.80 -3.92
N TYR A 257 14.52 -3.04 -3.42
CA TYR A 257 13.61 -3.46 -2.39
C TYR A 257 12.16 -3.22 -2.81
N VAL A 258 11.28 -4.12 -2.40
CA VAL A 258 9.84 -4.02 -2.67
C VAL A 258 9.06 -4.38 -1.41
N VAL A 259 7.88 -3.78 -1.26
CA VAL A 259 6.85 -4.30 -0.35
C VAL A 259 5.69 -4.76 -1.20
N MET A 260 5.59 -6.09 -1.38
CA MET A 260 4.65 -6.72 -2.27
C MET A 260 3.26 -6.82 -1.62
N HIS A 261 2.21 -6.56 -2.42
CA HIS A 261 0.83 -6.85 -2.00
C HIS A 261 0.57 -8.37 -2.01
N GLY A 262 0.19 -8.95 -0.88
CA GLY A 262 -0.25 -10.35 -0.74
C GLY A 262 -1.55 -10.63 -1.51
N ARG A 263 -1.96 -11.91 -1.67
CA ARG A 263 -3.19 -12.27 -2.43
C ARG A 263 -4.51 -12.08 -1.66
N ASP A 264 -5.59 -11.78 -2.36
CA ASP A 264 -6.90 -11.40 -1.81
C ASP A 264 -7.87 -12.57 -1.67
N ASP A 265 -8.82 -12.54 -0.71
CA ASP A 265 -9.96 -13.48 -0.62
C ASP A 265 -9.66 -14.91 -0.13
N LEU A 266 -9.02 -15.09 1.03
CA LEU A 266 -8.74 -16.46 1.53
C LEU A 266 -10.06 -17.07 1.97
N LEU A 267 -10.83 -16.35 2.78
CA LEU A 267 -12.17 -16.78 3.22
C LEU A 267 -13.12 -16.97 2.04
N ARG A 268 -13.25 -15.98 1.16
CA ARG A 268 -14.25 -16.02 0.07
C ARG A 268 -13.97 -17.15 -0.93
N LEU A 269 -12.71 -17.50 -1.17
CA LEU A 269 -12.34 -18.57 -2.11
C LEU A 269 -12.22 -19.95 -1.45
N TRP A 270 -11.89 -19.99 -0.17
CA TRP A 270 -11.51 -21.21 0.55
C TRP A 270 -12.08 -21.23 1.98
N ALA A 271 -13.38 -20.95 2.11
CA ALA A 271 -14.08 -20.80 3.40
C ALA A 271 -14.00 -22.03 4.31
N GLN A 272 -13.74 -23.22 3.74
CA GLN A 272 -13.55 -24.46 4.48
C GLN A 272 -12.15 -24.61 5.10
N LYS A 273 -11.20 -23.78 4.67
CA LYS A 273 -9.79 -23.84 5.10
C LYS A 273 -9.39 -22.64 5.96
N TYR A 274 -9.98 -21.48 5.73
CA TYR A 274 -9.61 -20.23 6.40
C TYR A 274 -10.79 -19.60 7.10
N SER A 275 -10.56 -19.22 8.35
CA SER A 275 -11.48 -18.40 9.12
C SER A 275 -11.51 -16.95 8.62
N PRO A 276 -12.55 -16.18 8.96
CA PRO A 276 -12.58 -14.75 8.64
C PRO A 276 -11.40 -13.98 9.25
N TRP A 277 -10.94 -14.39 10.43
CA TRP A 277 -9.80 -13.75 11.08
C TRP A 277 -8.50 -14.00 10.32
N GLU A 278 -8.25 -15.25 9.92
CA GLU A 278 -7.08 -15.58 9.10
C GLU A 278 -7.14 -14.83 7.78
N SER A 279 -8.30 -14.75 7.12
CA SER A 279 -8.42 -13.98 5.88
C SER A 279 -8.21 -12.48 6.07
N ALA A 280 -8.43 -11.91 7.25
CA ALA A 280 -8.15 -10.50 7.55
C ALA A 280 -6.68 -10.25 7.91
N MET A 281 -5.93 -11.28 8.28
CA MET A 281 -4.52 -11.20 8.71
C MET A 281 -3.54 -11.76 7.69
N LEU A 282 -4.01 -12.61 6.79
CA LEU A 282 -3.23 -13.33 5.79
C LEU A 282 -3.82 -13.10 4.40
N PRO A 283 -2.98 -13.24 3.37
CA PRO A 283 -1.53 -13.36 3.39
C PRO A 283 -0.81 -12.09 3.79
N ALA A 284 0.46 -12.20 4.22
CA ALA A 284 1.28 -11.04 4.56
C ALA A 284 1.48 -10.09 3.37
N GLU A 285 1.69 -8.80 3.67
CA GLU A 285 2.43 -7.91 2.76
C GLU A 285 3.92 -8.17 2.97
N GLU A 286 4.67 -8.45 1.90
CA GLU A 286 6.03 -9.00 2.01
C GLU A 286 7.10 -7.94 1.69
N PHE A 287 7.94 -7.59 2.67
CA PHE A 287 9.11 -6.73 2.47
C PHE A 287 10.30 -7.58 1.99
N LEU A 288 10.68 -7.44 0.74
CA LEU A 288 11.68 -8.28 0.07
C LEU A 288 12.86 -7.44 -0.40
N ARG A 289 14.08 -7.95 -0.16
CA ARG A 289 15.26 -7.57 -0.95
C ARG A 289 15.26 -8.38 -2.24
N VAL A 290 15.32 -7.69 -3.38
CA VAL A 290 15.22 -8.29 -4.71
C VAL A 290 16.56 -8.18 -5.41
N THR A 291 17.11 -9.33 -5.77
CA THR A 291 18.34 -9.46 -6.55
C THR A 291 18.05 -10.17 -7.87
N GLU A 292 19.01 -10.19 -8.78
CA GLU A 292 18.85 -10.92 -10.05
C GLU A 292 18.57 -12.41 -9.78
N GLY A 293 17.49 -12.92 -10.36
CA GLY A 293 17.04 -14.30 -10.18
C GLY A 293 16.16 -14.55 -8.95
N THR A 294 15.83 -13.54 -8.14
CA THR A 294 14.91 -13.70 -7.00
C THR A 294 13.57 -14.29 -7.45
N ASN A 295 13.09 -15.31 -6.74
CA ASN A 295 11.76 -15.87 -6.89
C ASN A 295 11.05 -15.87 -5.52
N ALA A 296 10.01 -15.05 -5.38
CA ALA A 296 9.26 -14.89 -4.12
C ALA A 296 8.06 -15.86 -3.99
N GLY A 297 7.83 -16.73 -4.97
CA GLY A 297 6.95 -17.89 -4.84
C GLY A 297 5.48 -17.70 -5.22
N TRP A 298 4.98 -16.47 -5.47
CA TRP A 298 3.64 -16.31 -6.07
C TRP A 298 3.60 -17.01 -7.45
N PRO A 299 2.49 -17.65 -7.86
CA PRO A 299 1.22 -17.81 -7.15
C PRO A 299 1.17 -19.01 -6.21
N TYR A 300 2.22 -19.84 -6.20
CA TYR A 300 2.21 -21.14 -5.52
C TYR A 300 2.25 -21.00 -4.00
N CYS A 301 2.82 -19.91 -3.49
CA CYS A 301 3.09 -19.72 -2.08
C CYS A 301 2.69 -18.33 -1.64
N TYR A 302 2.36 -18.21 -0.35
CA TYR A 302 2.16 -16.94 0.31
C TYR A 302 2.87 -16.94 1.67
N TYR A 303 3.33 -15.80 2.16
CA TYR A 303 3.95 -15.73 3.48
C TYR A 303 2.91 -15.61 4.59
N ASP A 304 3.06 -16.45 5.63
CA ASP A 304 2.33 -16.34 6.89
C ASP A 304 3.28 -15.76 7.94
N GLN A 305 3.13 -14.46 8.21
CA GLN A 305 3.96 -13.73 9.16
C GLN A 305 3.72 -14.14 10.62
N ILE A 306 2.59 -14.79 10.92
CA ILE A 306 2.29 -15.31 12.26
C ILE A 306 3.12 -16.58 12.50
N LYS A 307 3.30 -17.41 11.46
CA LYS A 307 4.13 -18.61 11.50
C LYS A 307 5.59 -18.36 11.13
N GLY A 308 5.89 -17.23 10.50
CA GLY A 308 7.22 -16.84 10.05
C GLY A 308 7.74 -17.66 8.86
N GLN A 309 6.86 -18.14 7.97
CA GLN A 309 7.24 -19.04 6.87
C GLN A 309 6.30 -18.91 5.65
N LYS A 310 6.81 -19.27 4.46
CA LYS A 310 5.97 -19.44 3.27
C LYS A 310 5.15 -20.72 3.30
N ILE A 311 3.86 -20.58 3.07
CA ILE A 311 2.87 -21.66 3.04
C ILE A 311 2.40 -21.88 1.60
N LEU A 312 2.14 -23.14 1.25
CA LEU A 312 1.55 -23.52 -0.03
C LEU A 312 0.16 -22.91 -0.15
N ALA A 313 -0.08 -22.21 -1.25
CA ALA A 313 -1.37 -21.60 -1.53
C ALA A 313 -2.43 -22.68 -1.77
N PRO A 314 -3.68 -22.45 -1.33
CA PRO A 314 -4.75 -23.44 -1.42
C PRO A 314 -5.11 -23.81 -2.87
N GLU A 315 -4.92 -22.88 -3.82
CA GLU A 315 -5.05 -23.12 -5.27
C GLU A 315 -4.15 -24.26 -5.77
N TYR A 316 -3.08 -24.58 -5.03
CA TYR A 316 -2.05 -25.57 -5.37
C TYR A 316 -1.98 -26.72 -4.38
N GLY A 317 -3.08 -26.95 -3.63
CA GLY A 317 -3.21 -28.07 -2.69
C GLY A 317 -2.86 -27.72 -1.24
N GLY A 318 -2.55 -26.45 -0.94
CA GLY A 318 -2.32 -25.97 0.41
C GLY A 318 -3.54 -26.10 1.34
N ASP A 319 -3.27 -26.25 2.62
CA ASP A 319 -4.25 -26.37 3.70
C ASP A 319 -4.07 -25.31 4.81
N GLY A 320 -3.12 -24.39 4.63
CA GLY A 320 -2.75 -23.40 5.63
C GLY A 320 -1.52 -23.78 6.46
N ASP A 321 -1.03 -25.02 6.36
CA ASP A 321 0.15 -25.52 7.10
C ASP A 321 1.23 -26.12 6.20
N SER A 322 0.83 -26.68 5.06
CA SER A 322 1.73 -27.36 4.13
C SER A 322 2.75 -26.39 3.51
N ILE A 323 4.04 -26.75 3.56
CA ILE A 323 5.12 -25.98 2.93
C ILE A 323 5.35 -26.40 1.47
N GLY A 324 5.49 -27.70 1.21
CA GLY A 324 5.72 -28.23 -0.14
C GLY A 324 6.85 -27.51 -0.88
N ARG A 325 6.57 -27.05 -2.10
CA ARG A 325 7.54 -26.32 -2.96
C ARG A 325 7.93 -24.94 -2.42
N CYS A 326 7.28 -24.45 -1.37
CA CYS A 326 7.53 -23.11 -0.84
C CYS A 326 8.87 -22.97 -0.13
N ALA A 327 9.48 -24.09 0.28
CA ALA A 327 10.82 -24.11 0.87
C ALA A 327 11.93 -23.64 -0.11
N ASP A 328 11.66 -23.67 -1.42
CA ASP A 328 12.63 -23.29 -2.45
C ASP A 328 12.57 -21.80 -2.83
N PHE A 329 11.63 -21.03 -2.26
CA PHE A 329 11.43 -19.61 -2.59
C PHE A 329 11.99 -18.69 -1.52
N VAL A 330 12.31 -17.45 -1.91
CA VAL A 330 12.96 -16.47 -1.03
C VAL A 330 11.98 -15.94 0.00
N ASP A 331 12.28 -16.12 1.28
CA ASP A 331 11.53 -15.48 2.37
C ASP A 331 11.69 -13.96 2.39
N PRO A 332 10.65 -13.21 2.81
CA PRO A 332 10.76 -11.78 3.03
C PRO A 332 11.69 -11.48 4.21
N LEU A 333 12.28 -10.29 4.20
CA LEU A 333 12.97 -9.73 5.35
C LEU A 333 12.02 -9.46 6.51
N MET A 334 10.76 -9.14 6.19
CA MET A 334 9.70 -8.89 7.14
C MET A 334 8.34 -9.10 6.47
N GLY A 335 7.40 -9.73 7.18
CA GLY A 335 6.00 -9.80 6.77
C GLY A 335 5.13 -8.87 7.61
N PHE A 336 4.31 -8.05 6.96
CA PHE A 336 3.30 -7.24 7.62
C PHE A 336 1.94 -7.94 7.57
N PRO A 337 1.00 -7.64 8.49
CA PRO A 337 -0.36 -8.12 8.38
C PRO A 337 -1.00 -7.86 7.02
N GLY A 338 -1.80 -8.81 6.58
CA GLY A 338 -2.40 -8.77 5.26
C GLY A 338 -3.28 -7.56 5.01
N HIS A 339 -3.32 -7.18 3.74
CA HIS A 339 -4.19 -6.16 3.16
C HIS A 339 -3.85 -4.72 3.55
N TRP A 340 -2.74 -4.44 4.23
CA TRP A 340 -2.34 -3.06 4.56
C TRP A 340 -2.01 -2.20 3.33
N ALA A 341 -1.83 -2.83 2.16
CA ALA A 341 -1.66 -2.18 0.87
C ALA A 341 -0.50 -1.16 0.82
N PRO A 342 0.76 -1.62 0.91
CA PRO A 342 1.93 -0.74 0.84
C PRO A 342 2.06 -0.11 -0.56
N ASN A 343 1.94 1.21 -0.65
CA ASN A 343 1.86 1.92 -1.93
C ASN A 343 3.05 2.80 -2.25
N ASP A 344 3.96 3.04 -1.31
CA ASP A 344 5.26 3.64 -1.58
C ASP A 344 6.28 3.12 -0.56
N LEU A 345 7.53 3.07 -0.98
CA LEU A 345 8.69 2.70 -0.19
C LEU A 345 9.74 3.79 -0.42
N PHE A 346 10.38 4.24 0.65
CA PHE A 346 11.40 5.27 0.57
C PHE A 346 12.50 5.03 1.61
N PHE A 347 13.76 4.91 1.19
CA PHE A 347 14.89 4.88 2.11
C PHE A 347 15.35 6.29 2.47
N TYR A 348 15.35 6.62 3.76
CA TYR A 348 15.70 7.96 4.22
C TYR A 348 17.21 8.19 4.30
N THR A 349 17.73 9.05 3.43
CA THR A 349 19.17 9.38 3.36
C THR A 349 19.48 10.80 3.82
N GLY A 350 18.48 11.56 4.28
CA GLY A 350 18.65 12.92 4.80
C GLY A 350 19.31 12.95 6.19
N ASP A 351 19.65 14.16 6.66
CA ASP A 351 20.30 14.39 7.97
C ASP A 351 19.43 15.20 8.94
N GLN A 352 18.20 15.52 8.54
CA GLN A 352 17.31 16.41 9.28
C GLN A 352 16.55 15.66 10.37
N PHE A 353 16.15 14.40 10.11
CA PHE A 353 15.59 13.52 11.13
C PHE A 353 16.69 12.97 12.05
N PRO A 354 16.33 12.48 13.25
CA PRO A 354 17.24 11.77 14.14
C PRO A 354 17.96 10.59 13.45
N GLU A 355 19.17 10.26 13.93
CA GLU A 355 19.99 9.16 13.41
C GLU A 355 19.24 7.82 13.39
N HIS A 356 18.28 7.63 14.31
CA HIS A 356 17.35 6.49 14.35
C HIS A 356 16.68 6.20 13.00
N TYR A 357 16.40 7.22 12.21
CA TYR A 357 15.72 7.10 10.91
C TYR A 357 16.68 6.96 9.73
N LYS A 358 17.97 7.20 9.93
CA LYS A 358 18.98 7.22 8.87
C LYS A 358 19.06 5.84 8.20
N ASN A 359 18.99 5.85 6.87
CA ASN A 359 19.05 4.69 5.99
C ASN A 359 17.94 3.65 6.20
N GLY A 360 16.95 3.94 7.05
CA GLY A 360 15.78 3.09 7.27
C GLY A 360 14.70 3.30 6.21
N ALA A 361 13.77 2.35 6.16
CA ALA A 361 12.71 2.31 5.16
C ALA A 361 11.40 2.90 5.71
N PHE A 362 10.87 3.92 5.05
CA PHE A 362 9.52 4.43 5.25
C PHE A 362 8.56 3.77 4.27
N ILE A 363 7.39 3.35 4.74
CA ILE A 363 6.40 2.62 3.94
C ILE A 363 5.04 3.28 4.10
N ALA A 364 4.40 3.63 2.99
CA ALA A 364 3.03 4.16 3.00
C ALA A 364 2.02 3.01 2.96
N PHE A 365 1.43 2.66 4.11
CA PHE A 365 0.35 1.67 4.17
C PHE A 365 -0.98 2.35 3.88
N HIS A 366 -1.45 2.16 2.65
CA HIS A 366 -2.61 2.86 2.09
C HIS A 366 -3.95 2.45 2.70
N GLY A 367 -3.97 1.32 3.41
CA GLY A 367 -5.15 0.84 4.12
C GLY A 367 -5.96 -0.16 3.31
N SER A 368 -6.53 -1.12 4.02
CA SER A 368 -7.14 -2.32 3.45
C SER A 368 -8.49 -2.07 2.80
N THR A 369 -8.87 -3.01 1.93
CA THR A 369 -10.22 -3.12 1.38
C THR A 369 -10.84 -4.50 1.59
N ASN A 370 -10.09 -5.46 2.14
CA ASN A 370 -10.44 -6.88 2.15
C ASN A 370 -10.24 -7.56 3.51
N ARG A 371 -10.77 -6.94 4.57
CA ARG A 371 -10.65 -7.45 5.96
C ARG A 371 -11.96 -7.78 6.66
N ALA A 372 -13.09 -7.62 5.97
CA ALA A 372 -14.40 -7.91 6.56
C ALA A 372 -14.45 -9.37 7.08
N PRO A 373 -15.02 -9.61 8.27
CA PRO A 373 -15.81 -8.69 9.11
C PRO A 373 -15.01 -7.90 10.16
N TYR A 374 -13.68 -7.85 10.07
CA TYR A 374 -12.85 -7.05 10.97
C TYR A 374 -12.67 -5.62 10.44
N PRO A 375 -12.33 -4.64 11.29
CA PRO A 375 -11.98 -3.30 10.85
C PRO A 375 -10.94 -3.30 9.73
N GLN A 376 -10.99 -2.30 8.86
CA GLN A 376 -9.89 -2.05 7.94
C GLN A 376 -8.64 -1.65 8.72
N ALA A 377 -7.45 -1.99 8.22
CA ALA A 377 -6.16 -1.64 8.82
C ALA A 377 -5.14 -1.18 7.79
N GLY A 378 -4.02 -0.66 8.28
CA GLY A 378 -3.12 0.23 7.57
C GLY A 378 -3.50 1.68 7.86
N TYR A 379 -3.45 2.53 6.84
CA TYR A 379 -3.74 3.97 6.96
C TYR A 379 -2.69 4.75 7.78
N PHE A 380 -1.43 4.33 7.74
CA PHE A 380 -0.33 5.00 8.43
C PHE A 380 0.97 4.92 7.62
N ILE A 381 1.96 5.74 7.97
CA ILE A 381 3.33 5.62 7.50
C ILE A 381 4.10 4.76 8.51
N GLY A 382 4.57 3.60 8.07
CA GLY A 382 5.44 2.72 8.85
C GLY A 382 6.92 3.07 8.64
N PHE A 383 7.74 2.68 9.61
CA PHE A 383 9.20 2.78 9.53
C PHE A 383 9.85 1.45 9.91
N VAL A 384 10.85 1.01 9.15
CA VAL A 384 11.69 -0.14 9.48
C VAL A 384 13.13 0.35 9.65
N PRO A 385 13.74 0.23 10.84
CA PRO A 385 15.11 0.68 11.07
C PRO A 385 16.08 -0.23 10.36
N PHE A 386 17.07 0.32 9.66
CA PHE A 386 18.10 -0.45 8.96
C PHE A 386 19.48 -0.19 9.54
N ARG A 387 20.32 -1.22 9.49
CA ARG A 387 21.75 -1.12 9.75
C ARG A 387 22.49 -2.07 8.83
N ASN A 388 23.46 -1.55 8.07
CA ASN A 388 24.28 -2.33 7.14
C ASN A 388 23.43 -3.13 6.11
N GLY A 389 22.41 -2.50 5.51
CA GLY A 389 21.58 -3.14 4.48
C GLY A 389 20.66 -4.26 4.99
N GLN A 390 20.33 -4.24 6.29
CA GLN A 390 19.40 -5.21 6.90
C GLN A 390 18.50 -4.52 7.92
N PRO A 391 17.24 -4.99 8.10
CA PRO A 391 16.43 -4.59 9.23
C PRO A 391 17.18 -4.83 10.55
N SER A 392 17.16 -3.82 11.41
CA SER A 392 17.90 -3.80 12.69
C SER A 392 17.00 -3.90 13.91
N GLY A 393 15.69 -3.95 13.70
CA GLY A 393 14.66 -4.06 14.73
C GLY A 393 13.28 -4.26 14.11
N ASP A 394 12.26 -4.24 14.97
CA ASP A 394 10.86 -4.30 14.57
C ASP A 394 10.44 -3.02 13.84
N TRP A 395 9.32 -3.09 13.13
CA TRP A 395 8.74 -1.91 12.51
C TRP A 395 8.03 -1.00 13.54
N GLU A 396 7.97 0.28 13.20
CA GLU A 396 7.42 1.36 14.01
C GLU A 396 6.29 2.08 13.24
N VAL A 397 5.36 2.68 13.97
CA VAL A 397 4.40 3.63 13.39
C VAL A 397 5.09 4.99 13.41
N PHE A 398 5.34 5.55 12.23
CA PHE A 398 5.94 6.88 12.14
C PHE A 398 4.88 7.98 12.12
N ALA A 399 3.88 7.86 11.25
CA ALA A 399 2.80 8.83 11.17
C ALA A 399 1.44 8.14 11.07
N ASP A 400 0.48 8.53 11.88
CA ASP A 400 -0.91 8.03 11.89
C ASP A 400 -1.90 9.20 11.86
N GLY A 401 -3.21 8.94 11.87
CA GLY A 401 -4.27 9.95 11.88
C GLY A 401 -4.96 10.14 10.53
N PHE A 402 -4.42 9.55 9.46
CA PHE A 402 -4.97 9.67 8.11
C PHE A 402 -6.43 9.20 8.00
N ALA A 403 -6.78 8.09 8.65
CA ALA A 403 -8.14 7.57 8.62
C ALA A 403 -9.15 8.55 9.25
N GLY A 404 -8.76 9.30 10.28
CA GLY A 404 -9.64 10.24 11.00
C GLY A 404 -10.77 9.59 11.81
N VAL A 405 -10.88 8.26 11.81
CA VAL A 405 -11.87 7.48 12.55
C VAL A 405 -11.27 6.16 13.01
N ASP A 406 -11.73 5.66 14.16
CA ASP A 406 -11.35 4.37 14.70
C ASP A 406 -12.57 3.73 15.40
N PRO A 407 -13.05 2.53 15.01
CA PRO A 407 -12.54 1.70 13.92
C PRO A 407 -12.91 2.20 12.52
N VAL A 408 -12.08 1.86 11.54
CA VAL A 408 -12.40 2.05 10.12
C VAL A 408 -13.28 0.87 9.66
N VAL A 409 -14.59 1.07 9.56
CA VAL A 409 -15.53 0.00 9.16
C VAL A 409 -15.53 -0.15 7.65
N ASN A 410 -15.79 0.95 6.94
CA ASN A 410 -15.77 1.00 5.49
C ASN A 410 -14.55 1.77 5.00
N VAL A 411 -14.06 1.40 3.82
CA VAL A 411 -12.97 2.11 3.15
C VAL A 411 -13.29 3.59 2.96
N SER A 412 -14.56 3.94 2.72
CA SER A 412 -15.05 5.30 2.57
C SER A 412 -15.08 6.13 3.85
N ASP A 413 -14.94 5.50 5.01
CA ASP A 413 -14.96 6.19 6.31
C ASP A 413 -13.60 6.86 6.59
N ALA A 414 -12.54 6.38 5.94
CA ALA A 414 -11.21 6.99 6.02
C ALA A 414 -11.21 8.36 5.31
N ILE A 415 -10.81 9.41 6.03
CA ILE A 415 -10.72 10.77 5.48
C ILE A 415 -9.59 10.86 4.45
N TYR A 416 -8.43 10.28 4.78
CA TYR A 416 -7.22 10.26 3.97
C TYR A 416 -6.63 8.84 3.93
N ARG A 417 -5.85 8.57 2.88
CA ARG A 417 -5.15 7.28 2.69
C ARG A 417 -3.71 7.52 2.25
N PRO A 418 -2.70 7.18 3.08
CA PRO A 418 -1.30 7.45 2.76
C PRO A 418 -0.89 6.85 1.42
N MET A 419 -0.17 7.61 0.62
CA MET A 419 0.10 7.24 -0.75
C MET A 419 1.54 7.44 -1.17
N GLY A 420 2.00 8.67 -1.39
CA GLY A 420 3.37 8.96 -1.84
C GLY A 420 4.26 9.44 -0.70
N ILE A 421 5.55 9.08 -0.76
CA ILE A 421 6.60 9.58 0.13
C ILE A 421 7.71 10.20 -0.72
N ALA A 422 8.19 11.37 -0.32
CA ALA A 422 9.37 11.99 -0.94
C ALA A 422 10.19 12.78 0.08
N MET A 423 11.48 12.96 -0.18
CA MET A 423 12.36 13.77 0.65
C MET A 423 12.68 15.10 -0.04
N GLY A 424 12.54 16.20 0.69
CA GLY A 424 12.99 17.52 0.24
C GLY A 424 14.51 17.69 0.32
N PRO A 425 15.07 18.73 -0.31
CA PRO A 425 16.51 18.99 -0.33
C PRO A 425 17.11 19.27 1.06
N ASP A 426 16.26 19.64 2.02
CA ASP A 426 16.62 19.89 3.41
C ASP A 426 16.54 18.63 4.29
N GLY A 427 16.15 17.48 3.74
CA GLY A 427 15.94 16.23 4.47
C GLY A 427 14.60 16.13 5.21
N SER A 428 13.65 17.05 4.99
CA SER A 428 12.25 16.85 5.43
C SER A 428 11.54 15.81 4.57
N LEU A 429 10.56 15.10 5.14
CA LEU A 429 9.76 14.15 4.39
C LEU A 429 8.40 14.74 4.05
N TYR A 430 7.90 14.39 2.87
CA TYR A 430 6.59 14.76 2.37
C TYR A 430 5.74 13.51 2.25
N PHE A 431 4.50 13.59 2.72
CA PHE A 431 3.51 12.52 2.62
C PHE A 431 2.31 13.03 1.84
N SER A 432 1.76 12.20 0.96
CA SER A 432 0.54 12.53 0.21
C SER A 432 -0.60 11.56 0.51
N ASP A 433 -1.84 11.99 0.28
CA ASP A 433 -3.03 11.12 0.36
C ASP A 433 -3.80 10.96 -0.96
N THR A 434 -4.31 9.76 -1.21
CA THR A 434 -5.02 9.53 -2.48
C THR A 434 -6.47 9.98 -2.52
N GLU A 435 -7.10 10.35 -1.39
CA GLU A 435 -8.53 10.61 -1.33
C GLU A 435 -8.88 12.09 -1.50
N LYS A 436 -8.04 12.99 -0.98
CA LYS A 436 -8.18 14.44 -1.15
C LYS A 436 -7.03 15.05 -1.95
N GLY A 437 -5.88 14.38 -2.02
CA GLY A 437 -4.68 14.95 -2.62
C GLY A 437 -3.97 15.93 -1.69
N LYS A 438 -4.21 15.85 -0.39
CA LYS A 438 -3.51 16.57 0.66
C LYS A 438 -2.05 16.13 0.71
N ILE A 439 -1.18 17.09 0.99
CA ILE A 439 0.26 16.88 1.15
C ILE A 439 0.70 17.51 2.45
N TRP A 440 1.39 16.72 3.28
CA TRP A 440 2.06 17.17 4.48
C TRP A 440 3.56 17.23 4.25
N ARG A 441 4.24 18.16 4.90
CA ARG A 441 5.68 18.19 5.09
C ARG A 441 5.98 17.99 6.57
N VAL A 442 6.78 16.98 6.88
CA VAL A 442 7.16 16.57 8.23
C VAL A 442 8.62 16.95 8.51
N MET A 443 8.83 17.68 9.60
CA MET A 443 10.11 18.24 10.00
C MET A 443 10.40 17.84 11.44
N TYR A 444 11.68 17.58 11.75
CA TYR A 444 12.16 17.38 13.10
C TYR A 444 12.73 18.67 13.66
N LYS A 445 12.15 19.15 14.76
CA LYS A 445 12.54 20.37 15.48
C LYS A 445 13.02 20.10 16.91
N GLY A 446 12.99 18.85 17.34
CA GLY A 446 13.54 18.44 18.63
C GLY A 446 15.07 18.39 18.67
N ASP A 447 15.62 18.01 19.81
CA ASP A 447 17.04 17.70 19.95
C ASP A 447 17.31 16.27 19.43
N LYS A 448 18.13 16.13 18.38
CA LYS A 448 18.46 14.82 17.80
C LYS A 448 19.24 13.94 18.79
N GLY A 449 20.02 14.55 19.69
CA GLY A 449 20.83 13.83 20.67
C GLY A 449 20.01 13.19 21.79
N SER A 450 18.79 13.67 22.03
CA SER A 450 17.88 13.13 23.05
C SER A 450 16.77 12.26 22.46
N PHE A 451 16.72 12.05 21.15
CA PHE A 451 15.65 11.27 20.53
C PHE A 451 15.74 9.79 20.92
N GLY A 452 14.66 9.25 21.45
CA GLY A 452 14.57 7.84 21.81
C GLY A 452 13.20 7.45 22.32
N THR A 453 13.16 6.56 23.31
CA THR A 453 11.92 5.94 23.81
C THR A 453 10.86 6.95 24.24
N GLU A 454 11.24 8.08 24.86
CA GLU A 454 10.27 9.10 25.28
C GLU A 454 9.58 9.77 24.09
N GLN A 455 10.31 10.08 23.02
CA GLN A 455 9.75 10.66 21.80
C GLN A 455 8.89 9.65 21.04
N LEU A 456 9.27 8.37 21.07
CA LEU A 456 8.52 7.29 20.42
C LEU A 456 7.27 6.85 21.20
N ALA A 457 7.18 7.16 22.50
CA ALA A 457 6.14 6.62 23.40
C ALA A 457 4.70 6.81 22.88
N LYS A 458 4.36 8.00 22.36
CA LYS A 458 3.03 8.26 21.79
C LYS A 458 2.71 7.37 20.60
N MET A 459 3.71 7.10 19.76
CA MET A 459 3.51 6.25 18.58
C MET A 459 3.44 4.77 18.94
N GLU A 460 4.13 4.34 19.99
CA GLU A 460 3.93 3.00 20.56
C GLU A 460 2.53 2.84 21.15
N GLU A 461 1.95 3.87 21.78
CA GLU A 461 0.54 3.84 22.19
C GLU A 461 -0.41 3.73 21.00
N ARG A 462 -0.12 4.42 19.89
CA ARG A 462 -0.91 4.35 18.65
C ARG A 462 -0.97 2.94 18.05
N LYS A 463 0.01 2.07 18.32
CA LYS A 463 -0.06 0.66 17.87
C LYS A 463 -1.30 -0.07 18.39
N ASN A 464 -1.99 0.42 19.43
CA ASN A 464 -3.25 -0.14 19.94
C ASN A 464 -4.50 0.28 19.14
N ALA A 465 -4.41 1.21 18.19
CA ALA A 465 -5.53 1.59 17.33
C ALA A 465 -5.98 0.41 16.46
N SER A 466 -7.28 0.28 16.17
CA SER A 466 -7.82 -0.92 15.50
C SER A 466 -7.30 -1.09 14.07
N ASN A 467 -6.85 0.00 13.45
CA ASN A 467 -6.22 -0.01 12.13
C ASN A 467 -4.73 -0.41 12.15
N ILE A 468 -4.13 -0.69 13.32
CA ILE A 468 -2.70 -1.03 13.46
C ILE A 468 -2.51 -2.35 14.21
N ARG A 469 -3.18 -2.55 15.35
CA ARG A 469 -3.01 -3.78 16.13
C ARG A 469 -3.58 -5.00 15.40
N THR A 470 -3.11 -6.16 15.83
CA THR A 470 -3.79 -7.42 15.56
C THR A 470 -5.18 -7.39 16.19
N PRO A 471 -6.28 -7.60 15.43
CA PRO A 471 -7.62 -7.65 15.98
C PRO A 471 -7.79 -8.89 16.85
N ASP A 472 -8.54 -8.76 17.93
CA ASP A 472 -9.05 -9.88 18.70
C ASP A 472 -10.06 -10.67 17.86
N LYS A 473 -9.97 -12.01 17.93
CA LYS A 473 -10.79 -12.92 17.11
C LYS A 473 -12.29 -12.82 17.39
N ILE A 474 -12.67 -12.39 18.58
CA ILE A 474 -14.06 -12.33 19.02
C ILE A 474 -14.48 -10.87 19.16
N GLU A 475 -13.71 -10.08 19.89
CA GLU A 475 -14.10 -8.73 20.28
C GLU A 475 -14.06 -7.73 19.13
N ASP A 476 -13.21 -7.91 18.13
CA ASP A 476 -13.14 -6.98 16.99
C ASP A 476 -13.87 -7.51 15.76
N ASN A 477 -14.55 -8.64 15.85
CA ASN A 477 -15.44 -9.08 14.80
C ASN A 477 -16.67 -8.17 14.80
N LEU A 478 -16.82 -7.32 13.78
CA LEU A 478 -17.92 -6.35 13.68
C LEU A 478 -19.29 -7.02 13.47
N GLU A 479 -19.30 -8.31 13.14
CA GLU A 479 -20.50 -9.16 13.05
C GLU A 479 -20.73 -9.99 14.32
N LYS A 480 -19.96 -9.78 15.40
CA LYS A 480 -20.14 -10.51 16.67
C LYS A 480 -21.54 -10.25 17.24
N GLY A 481 -22.28 -11.32 17.54
CA GLY A 481 -23.63 -11.22 18.09
C GLY A 481 -24.75 -11.00 17.06
N VAL A 482 -24.45 -10.92 15.76
CA VAL A 482 -25.45 -11.01 14.69
C VAL A 482 -26.10 -12.39 14.76
N LYS A 483 -27.27 -12.47 15.42
CA LYS A 483 -28.09 -13.66 15.52
C LYS A 483 -28.99 -13.75 14.29
N VAL A 484 -28.61 -14.58 13.33
CA VAL A 484 -29.33 -15.74 12.74
C VAL A 484 -28.51 -16.15 11.51
N ALA A 485 -28.12 -17.42 11.39
CA ALA A 485 -27.31 -17.94 10.27
C ALA A 485 -27.80 -17.50 8.88
N GLY A 486 -29.11 -17.27 8.75
CA GLY A 486 -29.75 -16.77 7.53
C GLY A 486 -29.35 -15.36 7.09
N GLU A 487 -29.10 -14.42 7.99
CA GLU A 487 -28.68 -13.06 7.60
C GLU A 487 -27.27 -13.08 7.01
N LYS A 488 -26.36 -13.83 7.65
CA LYS A 488 -25.00 -14.01 7.14
C LYS A 488 -25.01 -14.67 5.77
N THR A 489 -25.76 -15.76 5.60
CA THR A 489 -25.93 -16.43 4.30
C THR A 489 -26.55 -15.49 3.26
N TYR A 490 -27.51 -14.66 3.67
CA TYR A 490 -28.13 -13.65 2.80
C TYR A 490 -27.10 -12.62 2.33
N LEU A 491 -26.36 -11.98 3.24
CA LEU A 491 -25.35 -10.98 2.89
C LEU A 491 -24.25 -11.59 2.01
N THR A 492 -23.89 -12.85 2.26
CA THR A 492 -22.85 -13.56 1.50
C THR A 492 -23.30 -13.89 0.07
N TYR A 493 -24.51 -14.42 -0.11
CA TYR A 493 -24.91 -15.04 -1.39
C TYR A 493 -26.04 -14.32 -2.14
N CYS A 494 -26.86 -13.52 -1.44
CA CYS A 494 -28.09 -12.93 -1.99
C CYS A 494 -28.05 -11.39 -2.04
N GLY A 495 -27.34 -10.75 -1.11
CA GLY A 495 -27.37 -9.30 -0.89
C GLY A 495 -26.82 -8.47 -2.06
N SER A 496 -25.89 -9.01 -2.85
CA SER A 496 -25.33 -8.32 -4.02
C SER A 496 -26.39 -8.01 -5.09
N CYS A 497 -27.40 -8.87 -5.25
CA CYS A 497 -28.49 -8.70 -6.20
C CYS A 497 -29.72 -8.09 -5.53
N HIS A 498 -30.15 -8.65 -4.39
CA HIS A 498 -31.40 -8.28 -3.72
C HIS A 498 -31.28 -7.11 -2.73
N GLN A 499 -30.06 -6.62 -2.51
CA GLN A 499 -29.71 -5.48 -1.65
C GLN A 499 -30.02 -5.69 -0.16
N ASN A 500 -29.38 -4.93 0.72
CA ASN A 500 -29.55 -5.07 2.17
C ASN A 500 -30.96 -4.70 2.66
N ASN A 501 -31.74 -3.97 1.86
CA ASN A 501 -33.14 -3.66 2.17
C ASN A 501 -34.14 -4.60 1.49
N GLY A 502 -33.66 -5.64 0.79
CA GLY A 502 -34.48 -6.61 0.07
C GLY A 502 -35.25 -6.04 -1.12
N LYS A 503 -35.00 -4.81 -1.56
CA LYS A 503 -35.74 -4.20 -2.68
C LYS A 503 -35.18 -4.53 -4.06
N GLY A 504 -34.04 -5.20 -4.13
CA GLY A 504 -33.35 -5.45 -5.39
C GLY A 504 -32.98 -4.16 -6.11
N ALA A 505 -32.90 -4.24 -7.44
CA ALA A 505 -32.68 -3.11 -8.33
C ALA A 505 -33.74 -3.13 -9.43
N SER A 506 -34.61 -2.12 -9.49
CA SER A 506 -35.73 -2.07 -10.45
C SER A 506 -35.27 -2.35 -11.90
N GLY A 507 -36.04 -3.17 -12.61
CA GLY A 507 -35.74 -3.64 -13.96
C GLY A 507 -34.53 -4.58 -14.10
N ARG A 508 -33.81 -4.90 -13.01
CA ARG A 508 -32.60 -5.74 -13.04
C ARG A 508 -32.66 -6.93 -12.09
N PHE A 509 -32.93 -6.69 -10.80
CA PHE A 509 -33.06 -7.73 -9.79
C PHE A 509 -34.35 -7.53 -9.01
N PRO A 510 -35.23 -8.53 -8.94
CA PRO A 510 -36.54 -8.37 -8.34
C PRO A 510 -36.45 -8.11 -6.84
N PRO A 511 -37.43 -7.38 -6.27
CA PRO A 511 -37.54 -7.21 -4.83
C PRO A 511 -37.90 -8.55 -4.16
N LEU A 512 -37.34 -8.77 -2.98
CA LEU A 512 -37.77 -9.77 -2.01
C LEU A 512 -38.72 -9.17 -0.96
N ALA A 513 -38.61 -7.87 -0.71
CA ALA A 513 -39.48 -7.11 0.17
C ALA A 513 -40.91 -7.05 -0.39
N GLY A 514 -41.88 -7.59 0.35
CA GLY A 514 -43.30 -7.63 0.01
C GLY A 514 -43.64 -8.48 -1.23
N ALA A 515 -42.70 -9.26 -1.77
CA ALA A 515 -42.93 -10.02 -2.99
C ALA A 515 -43.84 -11.24 -2.74
N PRO A 516 -44.90 -11.47 -3.54
CA PRO A 516 -45.81 -12.60 -3.35
C PRO A 516 -45.13 -13.97 -3.36
N TRP A 517 -44.01 -14.09 -4.09
CA TRP A 517 -43.22 -15.32 -4.19
C TRP A 517 -42.38 -15.56 -2.93
N VAL A 518 -42.14 -14.52 -2.14
CA VAL A 518 -41.46 -14.60 -0.84
C VAL A 518 -42.45 -14.86 0.27
N VAL A 519 -43.58 -14.14 0.33
CA VAL A 519 -44.56 -14.26 1.44
C VAL A 519 -45.56 -15.40 1.26
N GLY A 520 -45.73 -15.89 0.03
CA GLY A 520 -46.65 -16.96 -0.34
C GLY A 520 -46.10 -18.36 -0.05
N ASP A 521 -46.27 -19.27 -1.03
CA ASP A 521 -45.91 -20.68 -0.92
C ASP A 521 -44.41 -20.90 -0.65
N LYS A 522 -44.10 -21.67 0.40
CA LYS A 522 -42.71 -21.96 0.79
C LYS A 522 -42.01 -22.84 -0.25
N GLY A 523 -42.72 -23.79 -0.84
CA GLY A 523 -42.15 -24.77 -1.76
C GLY A 523 -41.60 -24.13 -3.03
N LEU A 524 -42.34 -23.15 -3.58
CA LEU A 524 -41.89 -22.32 -4.68
C LEU A 524 -40.58 -21.60 -4.33
N LEU A 525 -40.53 -20.87 -3.22
CA LEU A 525 -39.34 -20.10 -2.82
C LEU A 525 -38.12 -21.00 -2.59
N ILE A 526 -38.30 -22.16 -1.94
CA ILE A 526 -37.24 -23.16 -1.74
C ILE A 526 -36.73 -23.68 -3.09
N SER A 527 -37.64 -24.00 -4.01
CA SER A 527 -37.28 -24.55 -5.33
C SER A 527 -36.48 -23.54 -6.17
N ILE A 528 -36.83 -22.25 -6.06
CA ILE A 528 -36.12 -21.16 -6.75
C ILE A 528 -34.70 -21.00 -6.22
N VAL A 529 -34.51 -21.01 -4.89
CA VAL A 529 -33.15 -20.89 -4.31
C VAL A 529 -32.29 -22.11 -4.64
N LEU A 530 -32.87 -23.31 -4.64
CA LEU A 530 -32.12 -24.54 -4.94
C LEU A 530 -31.75 -24.66 -6.42
N ASN A 531 -32.64 -24.31 -7.35
CA ASN A 531 -32.40 -24.51 -8.80
C ASN A 531 -31.94 -23.25 -9.52
N GLY A 532 -32.00 -22.08 -8.89
CA GLY A 532 -31.87 -20.80 -9.57
C GLY A 532 -33.07 -20.51 -10.47
N MET A 533 -32.94 -19.49 -11.31
CA MET A 533 -34.00 -19.10 -12.24
C MET A 533 -33.43 -18.41 -13.47
N GLU A 534 -33.99 -18.73 -14.64
CA GLU A 534 -33.71 -18.08 -15.91
C GLU A 534 -35.03 -17.82 -16.67
N GLY A 535 -35.05 -16.79 -17.51
CA GLY A 535 -36.24 -16.38 -18.26
C GLY A 535 -37.00 -15.21 -17.65
N SER A 536 -37.96 -14.68 -18.41
CA SER A 536 -38.71 -13.50 -18.00
C SER A 536 -39.73 -13.82 -16.92
N ILE A 537 -39.74 -13.01 -15.86
CA ILE A 537 -40.68 -13.07 -14.74
C ILE A 537 -41.27 -11.69 -14.47
N THR A 538 -42.46 -11.67 -13.86
CA THR A 538 -43.08 -10.43 -13.38
C THR A 538 -43.21 -10.46 -11.87
N VAL A 539 -42.63 -9.47 -11.19
CA VAL A 539 -42.71 -9.30 -9.73
C VAL A 539 -43.26 -7.91 -9.44
N ASN A 540 -44.36 -7.84 -8.69
CA ASN A 540 -45.05 -6.59 -8.34
C ASN A 540 -45.41 -5.69 -9.54
N GLY A 541 -45.69 -6.30 -10.70
CA GLY A 541 -46.07 -5.59 -11.94
C GLY A 541 -44.89 -5.10 -12.78
N GLU A 542 -43.64 -5.34 -12.37
CA GLU A 542 -42.44 -5.09 -13.17
C GLU A 542 -41.84 -6.38 -13.71
N GLU A 543 -41.29 -6.32 -14.93
CA GLU A 543 -40.67 -7.46 -15.63
C GLU A 543 -39.15 -7.53 -15.35
N TYR A 544 -38.64 -8.74 -15.14
CA TYR A 544 -37.23 -9.05 -14.87
C TYR A 544 -36.81 -10.27 -15.69
N ASN A 545 -35.60 -10.25 -16.27
CA ASN A 545 -35.11 -11.34 -17.14
C ASN A 545 -33.61 -11.62 -16.96
N ASN A 546 -33.08 -11.41 -15.75
CA ASN A 546 -31.70 -11.78 -15.41
C ASN A 546 -31.65 -13.16 -14.76
N VAL A 547 -30.49 -13.81 -14.86
CA VAL A 547 -30.23 -15.12 -14.24
C VAL A 547 -30.09 -14.96 -12.72
N MET A 548 -30.85 -15.75 -11.96
CA MET A 548 -30.63 -15.99 -10.55
C MET A 548 -29.78 -17.26 -10.39
N PRO A 549 -28.57 -17.18 -9.80
CA PRO A 549 -27.75 -18.35 -9.53
C PRO A 549 -28.46 -19.37 -8.63
N GLN A 550 -28.14 -20.64 -8.85
CA GLN A 550 -28.59 -21.73 -7.99
C GLN A 550 -27.72 -21.85 -6.74
N HIS A 551 -28.33 -22.19 -5.61
CA HIS A 551 -27.66 -22.30 -4.31
C HIS A 551 -27.82 -23.68 -3.66
N SER A 552 -27.98 -24.74 -4.46
CA SER A 552 -28.09 -26.13 -3.96
C SER A 552 -26.86 -26.62 -3.17
N PHE A 553 -25.73 -25.91 -3.27
CA PHE A 553 -24.52 -26.18 -2.49
C PHE A 553 -24.65 -25.85 -0.99
N LEU A 554 -25.67 -25.07 -0.60
CA LEU A 554 -25.98 -24.79 0.81
C LEU A 554 -26.62 -26.03 1.46
N SER A 555 -26.30 -26.27 2.73
CA SER A 555 -26.98 -27.29 3.53
C SER A 555 -28.45 -26.96 3.76
N ASP A 556 -29.27 -27.95 4.13
CA ASP A 556 -30.70 -27.75 4.37
C ASP A 556 -30.96 -26.73 5.50
N ASP A 557 -30.12 -26.73 6.54
CA ASP A 557 -30.18 -25.76 7.63
C ASP A 557 -29.81 -24.33 7.17
N GLU A 558 -28.84 -24.19 6.26
CA GLU A 558 -28.45 -22.88 5.71
C GLU A 558 -29.52 -22.32 4.78
N VAL A 559 -30.14 -23.17 3.94
CA VAL A 559 -31.27 -22.79 3.09
C VAL A 559 -32.48 -22.42 3.95
N ALA A 560 -32.81 -23.22 4.97
CA ALA A 560 -33.89 -22.92 5.90
C ALA A 560 -33.64 -21.58 6.64
N GLY A 561 -32.39 -21.36 7.06
CA GLY A 561 -31.94 -20.13 7.69
C GLY A 561 -32.11 -18.89 6.80
N VAL A 562 -31.54 -18.91 5.59
CA VAL A 562 -31.58 -17.73 4.68
C VAL A 562 -33.00 -17.43 4.22
N LEU A 563 -33.81 -18.46 3.95
CA LEU A 563 -35.19 -18.27 3.56
C LEU A 563 -36.07 -17.76 4.70
N THR A 564 -35.81 -18.20 5.93
CA THR A 564 -36.47 -17.66 7.12
C THR A 564 -36.12 -16.19 7.31
N TYR A 565 -34.84 -15.81 7.16
CA TYR A 565 -34.42 -14.41 7.21
C TYR A 565 -35.12 -13.57 6.14
N ILE A 566 -35.11 -13.99 4.88
CA ILE A 566 -35.79 -13.28 3.77
C ILE A 566 -37.29 -13.08 4.06
N ARG A 567 -37.96 -14.09 4.64
CA ARG A 567 -39.40 -14.08 4.94
C ARG A 567 -39.81 -13.26 6.16
N GLN A 568 -38.86 -12.89 7.01
CA GLN A 568 -39.09 -12.14 8.26
C GLN A 568 -38.40 -10.77 8.27
N SER A 569 -37.58 -10.48 7.27
CA SER A 569 -36.88 -9.21 7.10
C SER A 569 -37.56 -8.33 6.04
N PHE A 570 -37.05 -7.11 5.88
CA PHE A 570 -37.49 -6.15 4.83
C PHE A 570 -38.97 -5.73 4.91
N GLY A 571 -39.60 -5.89 6.08
CA GLY A 571 -41.03 -5.65 6.28
C GLY A 571 -41.93 -6.83 5.89
N ASN A 572 -41.35 -8.00 5.63
CA ASN A 572 -42.09 -9.25 5.43
C ASN A 572 -42.54 -9.83 6.78
N GLU A 573 -43.79 -10.30 6.85
CA GLU A 573 -44.34 -11.02 8.02
C GLU A 573 -44.87 -12.39 7.58
N ALA A 574 -43.96 -13.30 7.23
CA ALA A 574 -44.32 -14.64 6.76
C ALA A 574 -43.75 -15.75 7.67
N SER A 575 -44.39 -16.93 7.62
CA SER A 575 -43.97 -18.09 8.43
C SER A 575 -42.58 -18.58 8.07
N ALA A 576 -41.78 -18.99 9.07
CA ALA A 576 -40.42 -19.50 8.88
C ALA A 576 -40.39 -20.76 7.98
N VAL A 577 -39.25 -21.01 7.33
CA VAL A 577 -38.98 -22.25 6.57
C VAL A 577 -38.20 -23.19 7.48
N SER A 578 -38.68 -24.43 7.67
CA SER A 578 -37.95 -25.42 8.47
C SER A 578 -37.00 -26.25 7.61
N THR A 579 -36.03 -26.90 8.24
CA THR A 579 -35.12 -27.85 7.57
C THR A 579 -35.92 -28.98 6.89
N GLU A 580 -36.99 -29.49 7.51
CA GLU A 580 -37.85 -30.51 6.92
C GLU A 580 -38.62 -30.01 5.68
N ASP A 581 -39.02 -28.74 5.65
CA ASP A 581 -39.63 -28.12 4.47
C ASP A 581 -38.63 -28.18 3.28
N VAL A 582 -37.35 -27.89 3.54
CA VAL A 582 -36.28 -27.91 2.51
C VAL A 582 -35.97 -29.34 2.08
N GLU A 583 -35.78 -30.26 3.02
CA GLU A 583 -35.52 -31.67 2.72
C GLU A 583 -36.61 -32.28 1.82
N LYS A 584 -37.87 -31.98 2.13
CA LYS A 584 -39.01 -32.49 1.37
C LYS A 584 -38.98 -32.01 -0.09
N ILE A 585 -38.68 -30.73 -0.31
CA ILE A 585 -38.57 -30.16 -1.67
C ILE A 585 -37.32 -30.71 -2.38
N ARG A 586 -36.17 -30.77 -1.70
CA ARG A 586 -34.92 -31.26 -2.27
C ARG A 586 -35.03 -32.72 -2.73
N ARG A 587 -35.82 -33.56 -2.04
CA ARG A 587 -36.11 -34.94 -2.46
C ARG A 587 -37.01 -35.06 -3.71
N THR A 588 -37.63 -33.96 -4.14
CA THR A 588 -38.52 -33.92 -5.31
C THR A 588 -37.89 -33.27 -6.54
N LEU A 589 -36.70 -32.71 -6.39
CA LEU A 589 -35.83 -32.20 -7.46
C LEU A 589 -34.85 -33.28 -7.88
#